data_AF-A0A7G5ZK13-F1
#
_entry.id   AF-A0A7G5ZK13-F1
#
_cell.length_a   1.000
_cell.length_b   1.000
_cell.length_c   1.000
_cell.angle_alpha   90.00
_cell.angle_beta   90.00
_cell.angle_gamma   90.00
#
_symmetry.space_group_name_H-M   'P 1'
#
loop_
_entity.id
_entity.type
_entity.pdbx_description
1 polymer ?
#
loop_
_entity_poly.entity_id
_entity_poly.type
_entity_poly.pdbx_seq_one_letter_code
_entity_poly.pdbx_strand_id
1 'polypeptide(L)'
;MCGRFDQSQTARYYANVFGWADAVYDSESAPAYNVSPGTYRPLMHIQDGERRIDDVFWSYRAKWAEGKLPISINARLDKLTNRYWSRLLKNGRAIVAAEGWYEWTGEKGKKQPWHIHRKDRAPLFMLALANFGPYEENRAEAGFVLVTDAAGEGMLDIHDRRPVVLSAQDAALWLDPALPPEGALELARNAALPPDAFEWFKVTPEVNRAGANSPQMATPMPGKPAPGSTTAGHAPADCRDGADRPGSPVRDLLEDRQQRHQSQRQTDDDARALAQALAAFEHLLGDTPARTQRASFGVMCLLRILFHIHLYDIHGASPKVRKMWMLAVAGRW
;
A
#
# COMPACT_ATOMS: atom_id res chain seq x y z
N MET A 1 -12.91 14.61 -12.18
CA MET A 1 -13.09 14.12 -10.81
C MET A 1 -13.17 12.64 -11.03
N CYS A 2 -12.20 11.89 -10.51
CA CYS A 2 -12.00 10.52 -10.91
C CYS A 2 -13.07 9.65 -10.25
N GLY A 3 -14.21 9.54 -10.93
CA GLY A 3 -15.44 8.97 -10.41
C GLY A 3 -15.81 7.62 -11.03
N ARG A 4 -14.98 7.07 -11.91
CA ARG A 4 -15.08 5.68 -12.38
C ARG A 4 -13.72 5.10 -12.69
N PHE A 5 -13.56 3.80 -12.44
CA PHE A 5 -12.35 3.07 -12.83
C PHE A 5 -12.63 1.66 -13.35
N ASP A 6 -11.68 1.12 -14.09
CA ASP A 6 -11.66 -0.25 -14.59
C ASP A 6 -10.83 -1.10 -13.63
N GLN A 7 -11.49 -2.05 -12.96
CA GLN A 7 -10.86 -3.08 -12.14
C GLN A 7 -11.26 -4.47 -12.66
N SER A 8 -11.00 -4.71 -13.95
CA SER A 8 -11.41 -5.91 -14.69
C SER A 8 -10.54 -7.15 -14.48
N GLN A 9 -9.43 -7.03 -13.75
CA GLN A 9 -8.67 -8.18 -13.26
C GLN A 9 -9.04 -8.58 -11.83
N THR A 10 -8.66 -9.81 -11.44
CA THR A 10 -8.88 -10.31 -10.08
C THR A 10 -7.97 -9.64 -9.06
N ALA A 11 -8.43 -9.56 -7.80
CA ALA A 11 -7.61 -9.06 -6.69
C ALA A 11 -6.27 -9.80 -6.57
N ARG A 12 -6.28 -11.13 -6.83
CA ARG A 12 -5.10 -11.99 -6.83
C ARG A 12 -4.11 -11.65 -7.95
N TYR A 13 -4.59 -11.27 -9.14
CA TYR A 13 -3.73 -10.79 -10.22
C TYR A 13 -2.96 -9.53 -9.78
N TYR A 14 -3.67 -8.53 -9.26
CA TYR A 14 -3.03 -7.29 -8.81
C TYR A 14 -2.03 -7.54 -7.68
N ALA A 15 -2.40 -8.39 -6.71
CA ALA A 15 -1.51 -8.78 -5.63
C ALA A 15 -0.21 -9.42 -6.13
N ASN A 16 -0.30 -10.33 -7.11
CA ASN A 16 0.87 -10.97 -7.69
C ASN A 16 1.78 -9.95 -8.41
N VAL A 17 1.20 -9.07 -9.23
CA VAL A 17 1.97 -8.02 -9.95
C VAL A 17 2.61 -7.03 -8.96
N PHE A 18 1.97 -6.79 -7.82
CA PHE A 18 2.48 -5.94 -6.75
C PHE A 18 3.53 -6.62 -5.86
N GLY A 19 3.74 -7.93 -5.99
CA GLY A 19 4.65 -8.71 -5.13
C GLY A 19 4.06 -9.10 -3.76
N TRP A 20 2.73 -9.13 -3.64
CA TRP A 20 1.94 -9.49 -2.46
C TRP A 20 1.20 -10.82 -2.64
N ALA A 21 1.85 -11.80 -3.27
CA ALA A 21 1.26 -13.13 -3.49
C ALA A 21 0.86 -13.83 -2.17
N ASP A 22 1.46 -13.43 -1.04
CA ASP A 22 1.24 -13.93 0.31
C ASP A 22 0.23 -13.10 1.15
N ALA A 23 -0.42 -12.09 0.56
CA ALA A 23 -1.42 -11.30 1.27
C ALA A 23 -2.60 -12.16 1.76
N VAL A 24 -3.23 -11.72 2.85
CA VAL A 24 -4.52 -12.23 3.28
C VAL A 24 -5.61 -11.64 2.39
N TYR A 25 -6.46 -12.50 1.83
CA TYR A 25 -7.54 -12.09 0.94
C TYR A 25 -8.88 -12.23 1.65
N ASP A 26 -9.60 -11.12 1.77
CA ASP A 26 -10.99 -11.06 2.24
C ASP A 26 -11.80 -10.18 1.29
N SER A 27 -11.88 -10.61 0.03
CA SER A 27 -12.57 -9.91 -1.04
C SER A 27 -13.45 -10.89 -1.82
N GLU A 28 -14.72 -10.56 -1.95
CA GLU A 28 -15.71 -11.30 -2.73
C GLU A 28 -16.07 -10.55 -4.03
N SER A 29 -15.54 -9.34 -4.20
CA SER A 29 -15.79 -8.48 -5.35
C SER A 29 -15.34 -9.12 -6.66
N ALA A 30 -16.30 -9.31 -7.56
CA ALA A 30 -16.00 -9.72 -8.92
C ALA A 30 -15.28 -8.60 -9.70
N PRO A 31 -14.41 -8.96 -10.67
CA PRO A 31 -13.81 -7.99 -11.58
C PRO A 31 -14.88 -7.16 -12.31
N ALA A 32 -14.60 -5.87 -12.51
CA ALA A 32 -15.54 -4.96 -13.13
C ALA A 32 -14.86 -3.88 -13.98
N TYR A 33 -15.33 -3.73 -15.21
CA TYR A 33 -14.87 -2.75 -16.18
C TYR A 33 -15.34 -1.33 -15.86
N ASN A 34 -16.40 -1.19 -15.07
CA ASN A 34 -17.05 0.11 -14.80
C ASN A 34 -17.42 0.25 -13.33
N VAL A 35 -16.41 0.47 -12.50
CA VAL A 35 -16.56 0.69 -11.08
C VAL A 35 -17.10 2.09 -10.81
N SER A 36 -18.16 2.20 -9.99
CA SER A 36 -18.72 3.47 -9.55
C SER A 36 -18.66 3.62 -8.03
N PRO A 37 -18.69 4.87 -7.52
CA PRO A 37 -18.90 5.12 -6.09
C PRO A 37 -20.14 4.43 -5.55
N GLY A 38 -20.13 4.15 -4.25
CA GLY A 38 -21.21 3.43 -3.59
C GLY A 38 -21.13 1.90 -3.78
N THR A 39 -20.00 1.38 -4.29
CA THR A 39 -19.72 -0.06 -4.38
C THR A 39 -18.57 -0.44 -3.47
N TYR A 40 -18.53 -1.70 -3.01
CA TYR A 40 -17.39 -2.27 -2.32
C TYR A 40 -16.36 -2.72 -3.35
N ARG A 41 -15.07 -2.48 -3.06
CA ARG A 41 -13.97 -2.84 -3.94
C ARG A 41 -12.72 -3.26 -3.17
N PRO A 42 -11.92 -4.19 -3.72
CA PRO A 42 -10.70 -4.65 -3.09
C PRO A 42 -9.68 -3.52 -3.01
N LEU A 43 -9.21 -3.26 -1.79
CA LEU A 43 -8.14 -2.33 -1.47
C LEU A 43 -6.94 -3.08 -0.88
N MET A 44 -5.76 -2.78 -1.41
CA MET A 44 -4.50 -3.29 -0.85
C MET A 44 -4.06 -2.37 0.29
N HIS A 45 -3.82 -2.93 1.47
CA HIS A 45 -3.40 -2.17 2.65
C HIS A 45 -2.61 -3.04 3.63
N ILE A 46 -2.04 -2.40 4.66
CA ILE A 46 -1.38 -3.08 5.77
C ILE A 46 -2.16 -2.80 7.05
N GLN A 47 -2.58 -3.86 7.74
CA GLN A 47 -3.24 -3.77 9.04
C GLN A 47 -2.53 -4.74 10.00
N ASP A 48 -2.17 -4.25 11.20
CA ASP A 48 -1.50 -5.05 12.24
C ASP A 48 -0.23 -5.79 11.76
N GLY A 49 0.46 -5.23 10.75
CA GLY A 49 1.66 -5.81 10.15
C GLY A 49 1.39 -6.85 9.06
N GLU A 50 0.13 -7.16 8.78
CA GLU A 50 -0.28 -8.08 7.72
C GLU A 50 -0.64 -7.32 6.44
N ARG A 51 -0.21 -7.85 5.30
CA ARG A 51 -0.65 -7.39 3.97
C ARG A 51 -2.03 -7.96 3.71
N ARG A 52 -2.99 -7.08 3.44
CA ARG A 52 -4.39 -7.46 3.29
C ARG A 52 -4.99 -6.88 2.02
N ILE A 53 -5.95 -7.61 1.48
CA ILE A 53 -6.79 -7.17 0.38
C ILE A 53 -8.25 -7.40 0.78
N ASP A 54 -8.89 -6.33 1.21
CA ASP A 54 -10.24 -6.35 1.77
C ASP A 54 -11.17 -5.48 0.93
N ASP A 55 -12.44 -5.87 0.85
CA ASP A 55 -13.48 -5.10 0.18
C ASP A 55 -13.92 -3.90 1.03
N VAL A 56 -13.63 -2.68 0.55
CA VAL A 56 -13.96 -1.43 1.25
C VAL A 56 -14.94 -0.61 0.43
N PHE A 57 -15.88 0.07 1.10
CA PHE A 57 -16.90 0.88 0.45
C PHE A 57 -16.32 2.15 -0.18
N TRP A 58 -16.53 2.37 -1.47
CA TRP A 58 -16.05 3.56 -2.16
C TRP A 58 -16.96 4.77 -1.94
N SER A 59 -16.77 5.44 -0.81
CA SER A 59 -17.31 6.73 -0.43
C SER A 59 -17.00 6.96 1.03
N TYR A 60 -16.56 8.16 1.41
CA TYR A 60 -16.22 8.46 2.80
C TYR A 60 -16.94 9.69 3.33
N ARG A 61 -17.46 9.56 4.55
CA ARG A 61 -17.86 10.67 5.40
C ARG A 61 -17.58 10.32 6.86
N ALA A 62 -16.81 11.15 7.55
CA ALA A 62 -16.62 10.97 8.99
C ALA A 62 -17.95 11.12 9.75
N LYS A 63 -18.17 10.32 10.79
CA LYS A 63 -19.39 10.35 11.63
C LYS A 63 -19.80 11.76 12.07
N TRP A 64 -18.85 12.52 12.60
CA TRP A 64 -19.10 13.90 13.10
C TRP A 64 -19.49 14.90 12.01
N ALA A 65 -19.24 14.56 10.74
CA ALA A 65 -19.51 15.39 9.57
C ALA A 65 -20.86 15.06 8.90
N GLU A 66 -21.62 14.10 9.44
CA GLU A 66 -22.98 13.85 9.02
C GLU A 66 -23.86 15.11 9.12
N GLY A 67 -24.64 15.37 8.06
CA GLY A 67 -25.45 16.58 7.92
C GLY A 67 -24.66 17.88 7.71
N LYS A 68 -23.32 17.86 7.80
CA LYS A 68 -22.46 19.05 7.69
C LYS A 68 -21.63 19.07 6.40
N LEU A 69 -21.11 17.91 5.99
CA LEU A 69 -20.29 17.77 4.80
C LEU A 69 -20.87 16.72 3.84
N PRO A 70 -20.69 16.91 2.52
CA PRO A 70 -21.08 15.90 1.55
C PRO A 70 -20.19 14.66 1.66
N ILE A 71 -20.72 13.52 1.19
CA ILE A 71 -19.93 12.30 1.02
C ILE A 71 -18.88 12.55 -0.05
N SER A 72 -17.64 12.16 0.24
CA SER A 72 -16.50 12.34 -0.64
C SER A 72 -16.11 11.02 -1.31
N ILE A 73 -15.77 11.07 -2.59
CA ILE A 73 -15.23 9.92 -3.34
C ILE A 73 -13.74 10.10 -3.68
N ASN A 74 -13.26 11.35 -3.62
CA ASN A 74 -11.88 11.74 -3.81
C ASN A 74 -11.41 12.62 -2.65
N ALA A 75 -10.12 12.55 -2.33
CA ALA A 75 -9.42 13.50 -1.48
C ALA A 75 -8.32 14.19 -2.29
N ARG A 76 -8.15 15.50 -2.10
CA ARG A 76 -7.13 16.25 -2.83
C ARG A 76 -5.78 16.16 -2.11
N LEU A 77 -4.72 15.83 -2.83
CA LEU A 77 -3.36 15.68 -2.29
C LEU A 77 -2.91 16.92 -1.49
N ASP A 78 -3.20 18.12 -2.00
CA ASP A 78 -2.87 19.40 -1.37
C ASP A 78 -3.65 19.68 -0.07
N LYS A 79 -4.68 18.88 0.25
CA LYS A 79 -5.55 19.05 1.41
C LYS A 79 -5.45 17.92 2.44
N LEU A 80 -4.60 16.91 2.22
CA LEU A 80 -4.56 15.72 3.10
C LEU A 80 -4.09 16.00 4.54
N THR A 81 -3.41 17.13 4.78
CA THR A 81 -2.98 17.55 6.13
C THR A 81 -4.08 18.22 6.95
N ASN A 82 -5.24 18.51 6.35
CA ASN A 82 -6.34 19.14 7.09
C ASN A 82 -6.91 18.18 8.16
N ARG A 83 -7.67 18.72 9.12
CA ARG A 83 -8.27 17.93 10.20
C ARG A 83 -9.22 16.82 9.74
N TYR A 84 -9.72 16.90 8.51
CA TYR A 84 -10.66 15.90 7.97
C TYR A 84 -9.91 14.65 7.48
N TRP A 85 -8.79 14.83 6.78
CA TRP A 85 -8.05 13.76 6.12
C TRP A 85 -6.86 13.25 6.93
N SER A 86 -6.29 14.06 7.84
CA SER A 86 -5.04 13.74 8.52
C SER A 86 -5.06 12.42 9.30
N ARG A 87 -6.22 12.06 9.88
CA ARG A 87 -6.40 10.77 10.55
C ARG A 87 -6.29 9.59 9.58
N LEU A 88 -6.90 9.67 8.39
CA LEU A 88 -6.82 8.61 7.39
C LEU A 88 -5.43 8.56 6.76
N LEU A 89 -4.79 9.71 6.54
CA LEU A 89 -3.40 9.76 6.05
C LEU A 89 -2.44 9.05 7.01
N LYS A 90 -2.68 9.17 8.32
CA LYS A 90 -1.84 8.54 9.35
C LYS A 90 -2.05 7.03 9.43
N ASN A 91 -3.30 6.58 9.45
CA ASN A 91 -3.65 5.21 9.87
C ASN A 91 -4.32 4.37 8.78
N GLY A 92 -4.64 4.94 7.63
CA GLY A 92 -5.57 4.39 6.65
C GLY A 92 -5.07 4.49 5.22
N ARG A 93 -3.76 4.45 5.00
CA ARG A 93 -3.19 4.45 3.65
C ARG A 93 -3.47 3.12 2.97
N ALA A 94 -3.97 3.21 1.74
CA ALA A 94 -4.34 2.07 0.92
C ALA A 94 -3.98 2.32 -0.54
N ILE A 95 -4.08 1.27 -1.35
CA ILE A 95 -3.93 1.31 -2.80
C ILE A 95 -5.15 0.66 -3.45
N VAL A 96 -5.69 1.33 -4.46
CA VAL A 96 -6.64 0.74 -5.41
C VAL A 96 -5.89 0.37 -6.67
N ALA A 97 -5.83 -0.94 -6.96
CA ALA A 97 -5.29 -1.44 -8.21
C ALA A 97 -6.36 -1.44 -9.30
N ALA A 98 -6.01 -0.99 -10.51
CA ALA A 98 -6.94 -0.84 -11.63
C ALA A 98 -6.21 -0.97 -12.98
N GLU A 99 -6.93 -1.30 -14.05
CA GLU A 99 -6.41 -1.29 -15.42
C GLU A 99 -6.47 0.12 -16.04
N GLY A 100 -7.34 0.98 -15.50
CA GLY A 100 -7.53 2.34 -16.00
C GLY A 100 -8.56 3.12 -15.19
N TRP A 101 -8.73 4.40 -15.52
CA TRP A 101 -9.85 5.21 -15.04
C TRP A 101 -10.55 5.95 -16.17
N TYR A 102 -11.76 6.42 -15.88
CA TYR A 102 -12.55 7.16 -16.86
C TYR A 102 -12.67 8.63 -16.50
N GLU A 103 -12.60 9.48 -17.53
CA GLU A 103 -12.93 10.90 -17.45
C GLU A 103 -13.75 11.32 -18.68
N TRP A 104 -14.41 12.48 -18.60
CA TRP A 104 -15.36 12.92 -19.62
C TRP A 104 -15.05 14.32 -20.13
N THR A 105 -15.11 14.49 -21.45
CA THR A 105 -15.09 15.81 -22.09
C THR A 105 -16.41 16.13 -22.79
N GLY A 106 -16.62 17.40 -23.14
CA GLY A 106 -17.81 17.88 -23.83
C GLY A 106 -18.92 18.39 -22.90
N GLU A 107 -20.02 18.82 -23.51
CA GLU A 107 -21.13 19.49 -22.83
C GLU A 107 -21.98 18.55 -21.97
N LYS A 108 -22.68 19.12 -20.99
CA LYS A 108 -23.63 18.38 -20.15
C LYS A 108 -24.69 17.70 -21.03
N GLY A 109 -24.88 16.40 -20.85
CA GLY A 109 -25.82 15.58 -21.63
C GLY A 109 -25.23 14.97 -22.91
N LYS A 110 -24.05 15.42 -23.36
CA LYS A 110 -23.34 14.88 -24.55
C LYS A 110 -21.87 14.58 -24.23
N LYS A 111 -21.60 14.14 -23.01
CA LYS A 111 -20.25 13.87 -22.53
C LYS A 111 -19.66 12.63 -23.23
N GLN A 112 -18.45 12.78 -23.76
CA GLN A 112 -17.64 11.69 -24.32
C GLN A 112 -16.75 11.11 -23.21
N PRO A 113 -16.93 9.83 -22.81
CA PRO A 113 -16.01 9.17 -21.91
C PRO A 113 -14.70 8.79 -22.60
N TRP A 114 -13.62 8.86 -21.84
CA TRP A 114 -12.27 8.44 -22.20
C TRP A 114 -11.79 7.41 -21.20
N HIS A 115 -11.14 6.34 -21.67
CA HIS A 115 -10.43 5.41 -20.80
C HIS A 115 -8.95 5.77 -20.79
N ILE A 116 -8.43 6.09 -19.61
CA ILE A 116 -7.04 6.51 -19.39
C ILE A 116 -6.31 5.37 -18.65
N HIS A 117 -5.16 4.98 -19.17
CA HIS A 117 -4.38 3.84 -18.67
C HIS A 117 -2.89 4.05 -18.97
N ARG A 118 -2.03 3.20 -18.41
CA ARG A 118 -0.59 3.27 -18.68
C ARG A 118 -0.25 2.79 -20.09
N LYS A 119 0.71 3.47 -20.72
CA LYS A 119 1.24 3.08 -22.05
C LYS A 119 1.87 1.68 -22.06
N ASP A 120 2.51 1.29 -20.97
CA ASP A 120 3.10 -0.04 -20.81
C ASP A 120 2.07 -1.14 -20.47
N ARG A 121 0.78 -0.78 -20.36
CA ARG A 121 -0.32 -1.68 -20.02
C ARG A 121 -0.17 -2.37 -18.66
N ALA A 122 0.74 -1.91 -17.81
CA ALA A 122 0.83 -2.37 -16.43
C ALA A 122 -0.34 -1.82 -15.60
N PRO A 123 -0.73 -2.49 -14.51
CA PRO A 123 -1.75 -1.98 -13.60
C PRO A 123 -1.39 -0.60 -13.01
N LEU A 124 -2.43 0.18 -12.76
CA LEU A 124 -2.38 1.42 -11.99
C LEU A 124 -2.43 1.09 -10.50
N PHE A 125 -1.52 1.66 -9.72
CA PHE A 125 -1.60 1.65 -8.27
C PHE A 125 -2.01 3.05 -7.78
N MET A 126 -3.31 3.27 -7.69
CA MET A 126 -3.89 4.55 -7.31
C MET A 126 -3.89 4.69 -5.79
N LEU A 127 -3.38 5.82 -5.29
CA LEU A 127 -3.39 6.11 -3.86
C LEU A 127 -4.82 6.26 -3.35
N ALA A 128 -5.09 5.64 -2.19
CA ALA A 128 -6.35 5.75 -1.49
C ALA A 128 -6.13 6.00 0.01
N LEU A 129 -7.15 6.59 0.63
CA LEU A 129 -7.27 6.70 2.08
C LEU A 129 -8.58 6.05 2.51
N ALA A 130 -8.54 5.23 3.55
CA ALA A 130 -9.69 4.48 4.06
C ALA A 130 -9.79 4.59 5.57
N ASN A 131 -11.01 4.50 6.10
CA ASN A 131 -11.23 4.24 7.51
C ASN A 131 -11.57 2.77 7.68
N PHE A 132 -10.58 1.96 8.02
CA PHE A 132 -10.78 0.54 8.32
C PHE A 132 -11.45 0.39 9.69
N GLY A 133 -12.59 -0.29 9.74
CA GLY A 133 -13.35 -0.47 10.97
C GLY A 133 -14.62 -1.28 10.74
N PRO A 134 -15.22 -1.83 11.82
CA PRO A 134 -16.46 -2.58 11.71
C PRO A 134 -17.56 -1.69 11.14
N TYR A 135 -18.41 -2.31 10.33
CA TYR A 135 -19.59 -1.69 9.77
C TYR A 135 -20.64 -1.51 10.87
N GLU A 136 -20.60 -0.38 11.59
CA GLU A 136 -21.48 -0.21 12.74
C GLU A 136 -22.89 0.25 12.37
N GLU A 137 -23.09 0.95 11.23
CA GLU A 137 -24.43 1.37 10.74
C GLU A 137 -24.36 2.10 9.38
N ASN A 138 -23.30 2.90 9.15
CA ASN A 138 -23.14 3.77 7.97
C ASN A 138 -21.92 3.39 7.11
N ARG A 139 -22.16 3.03 5.84
CA ARG A 139 -21.10 2.49 4.95
C ARG A 139 -20.02 3.50 4.68
N ALA A 140 -20.41 4.78 4.61
CA ALA A 140 -19.49 5.86 4.33
C ALA A 140 -18.56 6.16 5.52
N GLU A 141 -18.87 5.71 6.73
CA GLU A 141 -17.97 5.89 7.88
C GLU A 141 -16.78 4.92 7.82
N ALA A 142 -16.98 3.73 7.27
CA ALA A 142 -15.96 2.70 7.04
C ALA A 142 -15.58 2.58 5.56
N GLY A 143 -15.53 3.72 4.86
CA GLY A 143 -15.27 3.77 3.43
C GLY A 143 -13.90 4.36 3.07
N PHE A 144 -13.65 4.43 1.76
CA PHE A 144 -12.42 4.98 1.20
C PHE A 144 -12.65 6.11 0.19
N VAL A 145 -11.58 6.83 -0.10
CA VAL A 145 -11.48 7.86 -1.14
C VAL A 145 -10.21 7.67 -1.95
N LEU A 146 -10.26 7.99 -3.24
CA LEU A 146 -9.07 8.07 -4.09
C LEU A 146 -8.35 9.41 -3.88
N VAL A 147 -7.04 9.38 -3.73
CA VAL A 147 -6.23 10.59 -3.70
C VAL A 147 -6.05 11.11 -5.12
N THR A 148 -6.31 12.40 -5.32
CA THR A 148 -6.19 13.07 -6.62
C THR A 148 -5.21 14.22 -6.55
N ASP A 149 -4.60 14.54 -7.68
CA ASP A 149 -3.80 15.75 -7.88
C ASP A 149 -4.15 16.48 -9.19
N ALA A 150 -3.55 17.63 -9.44
CA ALA A 150 -3.71 18.37 -10.69
C ALA A 150 -3.26 17.50 -11.87
N ALA A 151 -3.97 17.61 -13.00
CA ALA A 151 -3.74 16.72 -14.14
C ALA A 151 -2.36 16.90 -14.82
N GLY A 152 -1.66 18.02 -14.58
CA GLY A 152 -0.41 18.35 -15.27
C GLY A 152 -0.61 18.63 -16.76
N GLU A 153 0.39 19.21 -17.42
CA GLU A 153 0.32 19.52 -18.85
C GLU A 153 0.09 18.24 -19.69
N GLY A 154 -0.75 18.32 -20.73
CA GLY A 154 -1.12 17.20 -21.61
C GLY A 154 -2.38 16.42 -21.21
N MET A 155 -2.76 16.37 -19.92
CA MET A 155 -4.03 15.76 -19.47
C MET A 155 -5.14 16.78 -19.20
N LEU A 156 -4.81 18.08 -19.16
CA LEU A 156 -5.76 19.18 -18.96
C LEU A 156 -6.87 19.22 -20.02
N ASP A 157 -6.60 18.72 -21.23
CA ASP A 157 -7.58 18.61 -22.30
C ASP A 157 -8.75 17.69 -21.95
N ILE A 158 -8.58 16.81 -20.95
CA ILE A 158 -9.59 15.88 -20.47
C ILE A 158 -10.21 16.34 -19.15
N HIS A 159 -9.39 16.64 -18.13
CA HIS A 159 -9.87 17.07 -16.82
C HIS A 159 -8.77 17.81 -16.06
N ASP A 160 -9.15 18.71 -15.13
CA ASP A 160 -8.21 19.43 -14.26
C ASP A 160 -7.57 18.56 -13.15
N ARG A 161 -8.02 17.32 -12.97
CA ARG A 161 -7.61 16.43 -11.87
C ARG A 161 -7.44 15.00 -12.37
N ARG A 162 -6.50 14.27 -11.75
CA ARG A 162 -6.20 12.85 -12.01
C ARG A 162 -5.95 12.10 -10.70
N PRO A 163 -6.10 10.76 -10.66
CA PRO A 163 -5.69 10.00 -9.48
C PRO A 163 -4.17 10.08 -9.34
N VAL A 164 -3.67 10.06 -8.11
CA VAL A 164 -2.23 9.91 -7.87
C VAL A 164 -1.88 8.44 -8.05
N VAL A 165 -1.18 8.13 -9.14
CA VAL A 165 -0.75 6.77 -9.49
C VAL A 165 0.75 6.65 -9.21
N LEU A 166 1.16 5.59 -8.54
CA LEU A 166 2.56 5.28 -8.26
C LEU A 166 3.03 4.03 -9.01
N SER A 167 4.35 3.86 -9.09
CA SER A 167 4.95 2.56 -9.41
C SER A 167 4.62 1.54 -8.31
N ALA A 168 4.75 0.24 -8.57
CA ALA A 168 4.54 -0.78 -7.54
C ALA A 168 5.49 -0.60 -6.34
N GLN A 169 6.74 -0.21 -6.60
CA GLN A 169 7.75 0.01 -5.56
C GLN A 169 7.41 1.21 -4.68
N ASP A 170 7.02 2.34 -5.27
CA ASP A 170 6.64 3.54 -4.52
C ASP A 170 5.30 3.36 -3.80
N ALA A 171 4.35 2.66 -4.42
CA ALA A 171 3.10 2.28 -3.74
C ALA A 171 3.35 1.38 -2.53
N ALA A 172 4.36 0.49 -2.56
CA ALA A 172 4.75 -0.28 -1.38
C ALA A 172 5.32 0.61 -0.26
N LEU A 173 6.07 1.67 -0.59
CA LEU A 173 6.52 2.67 0.38
C LEU A 173 5.35 3.46 0.96
N TRP A 174 4.38 3.85 0.13
CA TRP A 174 3.15 4.50 0.58
C TRP A 174 2.40 3.66 1.62
N LEU A 175 2.36 2.34 1.46
CA LEU A 175 1.70 1.43 2.40
C LEU A 175 2.51 1.14 3.67
N ASP A 176 3.80 1.46 3.71
CA ASP A 176 4.67 1.17 4.86
C ASP A 176 4.24 1.99 6.10
N PRO A 177 3.82 1.35 7.20
CA PRO A 177 3.44 2.06 8.42
C PRO A 177 4.58 2.84 9.08
N ALA A 178 5.84 2.48 8.77
CA ALA A 178 7.01 3.20 9.26
C ALA A 178 7.24 4.53 8.53
N LEU A 179 6.64 4.74 7.36
CA LEU A 179 6.71 6.01 6.65
C LEU A 179 5.77 7.03 7.33
N PRO A 180 6.29 8.13 7.90
CA PRO A 180 5.44 9.14 8.52
C PRO A 180 4.56 9.85 7.47
N PRO A 181 3.43 10.44 7.88
CA PRO A 181 2.52 11.16 6.98
C PRO A 181 3.21 12.19 6.08
N GLU A 182 4.19 12.92 6.60
CA GLU A 182 4.94 13.94 5.88
C GLU A 182 5.75 13.31 4.73
N GLY A 183 6.45 12.21 5.00
CA GLY A 183 7.19 11.45 3.98
C GLY A 183 6.27 10.79 2.96
N ALA A 184 5.09 10.32 3.37
CA ALA A 184 4.07 9.79 2.45
C ALA A 184 3.56 10.88 1.49
N LEU A 185 3.40 12.11 1.95
CA LEU A 185 3.01 13.25 1.10
C LEU A 185 4.13 13.67 0.14
N GLU A 186 5.37 13.65 0.60
CA GLU A 186 6.53 13.92 -0.26
C GLU A 186 6.65 12.88 -1.37
N LEU A 187 6.56 11.59 -1.01
CA LEU A 187 6.50 10.47 -1.95
C LEU A 187 5.38 10.67 -2.97
N ALA A 188 4.16 10.96 -2.52
CA ALA A 188 3.01 11.16 -3.39
C ALA A 188 3.17 12.33 -4.37
N ARG A 189 3.92 13.39 -4.02
CA ARG A 189 4.18 14.52 -4.91
C ARG A 189 5.28 14.24 -5.92
N ASN A 190 6.33 13.53 -5.49
CA ASN A 190 7.57 13.41 -6.25
C ASN A 190 7.66 12.11 -7.08
N ALA A 191 6.93 11.06 -6.68
CA ALA A 191 6.94 9.75 -7.34
C ALA A 191 5.66 9.47 -8.14
N ALA A 192 4.70 10.42 -8.18
CA ALA A 192 3.52 10.29 -9.03
C ALA A 192 3.93 10.12 -10.50
N LEU A 193 3.33 9.14 -11.18
CA LEU A 193 3.61 8.91 -12.60
C LEU A 193 3.28 10.17 -13.40
N PRO A 194 4.19 10.64 -14.27
CA PRO A 194 3.97 11.84 -15.06
C PRO A 194 2.87 11.64 -16.12
N PRO A 195 2.26 12.72 -16.66
CA PRO A 195 1.19 12.62 -17.66
C PRO A 195 1.55 11.80 -18.90
N ASP A 196 2.81 11.83 -19.34
CA ASP A 196 3.32 11.10 -20.49
C ASP A 196 3.49 9.59 -20.26
N ALA A 197 3.34 9.10 -19.02
CA ALA A 197 3.24 7.66 -18.73
C ALA A 197 1.88 7.07 -19.15
N PHE A 198 0.89 7.92 -19.46
CA PHE A 198 -0.47 7.52 -19.78
C PHE A 198 -0.82 7.74 -21.24
N GLU A 199 -1.76 6.94 -21.71
CA GLU A 199 -2.47 7.15 -22.97
C GLU A 199 -3.97 6.96 -22.75
N TRP A 200 -4.77 7.45 -23.70
CA TRP A 200 -6.22 7.40 -23.60
C TRP A 200 -6.91 7.25 -24.95
N PHE A 201 -8.08 6.62 -24.92
CA PHE A 201 -8.95 6.47 -26.08
C PHE A 201 -10.41 6.70 -25.71
N LYS A 202 -11.21 7.06 -26.72
CA LYS A 202 -12.66 7.22 -26.57
C LYS A 202 -13.31 5.85 -26.36
N VAL A 203 -14.21 5.78 -25.39
CA VAL A 203 -15.00 4.57 -25.11
C VAL A 203 -16.49 4.84 -25.26
N THR A 204 -17.28 3.76 -25.27
CA THR A 204 -18.73 3.85 -25.43
C THR A 204 -19.38 4.71 -24.32
N PRO A 205 -20.38 5.54 -24.66
CA PRO A 205 -21.21 6.24 -23.67
C PRO A 205 -21.94 5.31 -22.69
N GLU A 206 -21.96 3.99 -22.92
CA GLU A 206 -22.53 3.02 -21.98
C GLU A 206 -21.87 3.09 -20.59
N VAL A 207 -20.60 3.50 -20.52
CA VAL A 207 -19.88 3.77 -19.26
C VAL A 207 -20.66 4.75 -18.38
N ASN A 208 -21.47 5.65 -18.93
CA ASN A 208 -22.26 6.62 -18.16
C ASN A 208 -23.27 5.94 -17.21
N ARG A 209 -23.79 4.76 -17.57
CA ARG A 209 -24.82 4.04 -16.80
C ARG A 209 -24.17 3.28 -15.63
N ALA A 210 -24.48 3.69 -14.39
CA ALA A 210 -24.06 2.97 -13.19
C ALA A 210 -24.55 1.51 -13.21
N GLY A 211 -23.68 0.58 -12.81
CA GLY A 211 -23.95 -0.86 -12.81
C GLY A 211 -23.86 -1.54 -14.18
N ALA A 212 -23.71 -0.80 -15.28
CA ALA A 212 -23.37 -1.38 -16.58
C ALA A 212 -21.96 -1.93 -16.52
N ASN A 213 -21.73 -3.20 -16.87
CA ASN A 213 -20.43 -3.85 -16.75
C ASN A 213 -20.20 -4.79 -17.94
N SER A 214 -19.45 -4.33 -18.95
CA SER A 214 -19.15 -5.10 -20.15
C SER A 214 -17.72 -4.85 -20.61
N PRO A 215 -16.99 -5.85 -21.14
CA PRO A 215 -15.61 -5.67 -21.60
C PRO A 215 -15.44 -4.55 -22.63
N GLN A 216 -16.45 -4.33 -23.49
CA GLN A 216 -16.44 -3.30 -24.54
C GLN A 216 -16.32 -1.88 -23.97
N MET A 217 -16.65 -1.67 -22.69
CA MET A 217 -16.50 -0.38 -22.00
C MET A 217 -15.05 0.07 -21.85
N ALA A 218 -14.11 -0.89 -21.79
CA ALA A 218 -12.68 -0.64 -21.71
C ALA A 218 -11.98 -0.81 -23.08
N THR A 219 -12.74 -0.84 -24.18
CA THR A 219 -12.19 -0.96 -25.54
C THR A 219 -12.38 0.32 -26.35
N PRO A 220 -11.44 0.64 -27.26
CA PRO A 220 -11.58 1.81 -28.14
C PRO A 220 -12.84 1.73 -28.99
N MET A 221 -13.59 2.83 -29.09
CA MET A 221 -14.70 2.93 -30.04
C MET A 221 -14.20 2.81 -31.49
N PRO A 222 -15.01 2.25 -32.41
CA PRO A 222 -14.70 2.27 -33.84
C PRO A 222 -14.59 3.72 -34.35
N GLY A 223 -13.39 4.16 -34.74
CA GLY A 223 -13.12 5.52 -35.22
C GLY A 223 -11.65 5.93 -35.17
N LYS A 224 -11.29 7.04 -35.85
CA LYS A 224 -9.90 7.52 -36.01
C LYS A 224 -9.20 7.65 -34.64
N PRO A 225 -7.95 7.15 -34.49
CA PRO A 225 -7.24 7.20 -33.23
C PRO A 225 -7.13 8.63 -32.69
N ALA A 226 -7.21 8.78 -31.37
CA ALA A 226 -6.98 10.06 -30.73
C ALA A 226 -5.53 10.53 -30.99
N PRO A 227 -5.29 11.84 -31.15
CA PRO A 227 -3.92 12.35 -31.22
C PRO A 227 -3.18 11.95 -29.93
N GLY A 228 -2.11 11.15 -30.07
CA GLY A 228 -1.34 10.59 -28.96
C GLY A 228 -1.18 9.06 -29.00
N SER A 229 -1.98 8.32 -29.79
CA SER A 229 -1.81 6.86 -29.91
C SER A 229 -0.72 6.51 -30.93
N THR A 230 0.52 6.33 -30.50
CA THR A 230 1.53 5.64 -31.30
C THR A 230 1.34 4.14 -31.12
N THR A 231 0.69 3.49 -32.08
CA THR A 231 0.64 2.03 -32.16
C THR A 231 2.03 1.52 -32.55
N ALA A 232 2.85 1.19 -31.56
CA ALA A 232 4.04 0.36 -31.74
C ALA A 232 3.84 -0.91 -30.92
N GLY A 233 3.60 -2.04 -31.58
CA GLY A 233 3.54 -3.34 -30.92
C GLY A 233 4.85 -3.60 -30.17
N HIS A 234 4.75 -3.78 -28.85
CA HIS A 234 5.88 -4.14 -28.00
C HIS A 234 5.50 -5.31 -27.10
N ALA A 235 6.41 -6.28 -27.05
CA ALA A 235 6.43 -7.41 -26.13
C ALA A 235 6.41 -6.93 -24.66
N PRO A 236 6.02 -7.79 -23.69
CA PRO A 236 5.96 -7.39 -22.29
C PRO A 236 7.33 -6.91 -21.81
N ALA A 237 7.39 -5.64 -21.39
CA ALA A 237 8.60 -5.04 -20.82
C ALA A 237 8.76 -5.53 -19.37
N ASP A 238 9.97 -6.02 -19.08
CA ASP A 238 10.40 -6.41 -17.75
C ASP A 238 10.47 -5.16 -16.85
N CYS A 239 9.73 -5.15 -15.73
CA CYS A 239 9.57 -4.00 -14.82
C CYS A 239 10.83 -3.74 -13.97
N ARG A 240 11.98 -3.49 -14.62
CA ARG A 240 13.26 -3.27 -13.93
C ARG A 240 14.01 -2.02 -14.40
N ASP A 241 13.36 -0.91 -14.73
CA ASP A 241 14.11 0.31 -15.05
C ASP A 241 13.44 1.56 -14.49
N GLY A 242 13.93 1.98 -13.33
CA GLY A 242 13.50 3.19 -12.62
C GLY A 242 14.34 3.49 -11.38
N ALA A 243 15.00 2.47 -10.81
CA ALA A 243 15.79 2.58 -9.59
C ALA A 243 17.22 3.15 -9.78
N ASP A 244 17.70 3.33 -11.01
CA ASP A 244 19.14 3.55 -11.26
C ASP A 244 19.54 4.99 -11.65
N ARG A 245 18.69 5.99 -11.37
CA ARG A 245 19.10 7.40 -11.53
C ARG A 245 20.05 7.82 -10.39
N PRO A 246 21.28 8.29 -10.68
CA PRO A 246 22.19 8.79 -9.64
C PRO A 246 21.60 10.01 -8.93
N GLY A 247 21.56 10.01 -7.58
CA GLY A 247 21.16 11.16 -6.76
C GLY A 247 19.67 11.30 -6.42
N SER A 248 18.87 10.23 -6.54
CA SER A 248 17.47 10.25 -6.07
C SER A 248 17.40 10.16 -4.55
N PRO A 249 16.66 11.05 -3.84
CA PRO A 249 16.42 10.95 -2.40
C PRO A 249 15.83 9.59 -1.96
N VAL A 250 15.15 8.91 -2.89
CA VAL A 250 14.59 7.56 -2.68
C VAL A 250 15.68 6.50 -2.59
N ARG A 251 16.78 6.62 -3.34
CA ARG A 251 17.91 5.68 -3.28
C ARG A 251 18.60 5.76 -1.93
N ASP A 252 18.85 6.98 -1.44
CA ASP A 252 19.48 7.19 -0.14
C ASP A 252 18.62 6.63 1.01
N LEU A 253 17.30 6.80 0.94
CA LEU A 253 16.35 6.19 1.89
C LEU A 253 16.30 4.66 1.79
N LEU A 254 16.44 4.09 0.59
CA LEU A 254 16.49 2.64 0.36
C LEU A 254 17.79 2.02 0.87
N GLU A 255 18.93 2.67 0.65
CA GLU A 255 20.24 2.23 1.14
C GLU A 255 20.30 2.30 2.68
N ASP A 256 19.84 3.40 3.29
CA ASP A 256 19.72 3.54 4.76
C ASP A 256 18.74 2.49 5.35
N ARG A 257 17.64 2.17 4.64
CA ARG A 257 16.72 1.09 5.02
C ARG A 257 17.35 -0.30 4.90
N GLN A 258 18.13 -0.57 3.85
CA GLN A 258 18.85 -1.84 3.70
C GLN A 258 19.89 -2.03 4.80
N GLN A 259 20.63 -0.98 5.14
CA GLN A 259 21.59 -0.98 6.25
C GLN A 259 20.89 -1.22 7.60
N ARG A 260 19.76 -0.56 7.86
CA ARG A 260 18.95 -0.81 9.08
C ARG A 260 18.41 -2.23 9.14
N HIS A 261 17.92 -2.79 8.03
CA HIS A 261 17.44 -4.18 7.98
C HIS A 261 18.57 -5.20 8.16
N GLN A 262 19.75 -4.95 7.58
CA GLN A 262 20.92 -5.81 7.79
C GLN A 262 21.41 -5.74 9.23
N SER A 263 21.50 -4.54 9.80
CA SER A 263 21.83 -4.33 11.22
C SER A 263 20.83 -5.06 12.12
N GLN A 264 19.52 -4.87 11.91
CA GLN A 264 18.47 -5.53 12.68
C GLN A 264 18.51 -7.07 12.59
N ARG A 265 18.81 -7.62 11.40
CA ARG A 265 18.97 -9.07 11.20
C ARG A 265 20.17 -9.60 11.97
N GLN A 266 21.30 -8.92 11.90
CA GLN A 266 22.50 -9.28 12.65
C GLN A 266 22.21 -9.31 14.16
N THR A 267 21.50 -8.29 14.66
CA THR A 267 21.08 -8.23 16.08
C THR A 267 20.16 -9.40 16.48
N ASP A 268 19.21 -9.76 15.61
CA ASP A 268 18.27 -10.87 15.86
C ASP A 268 18.97 -12.24 15.80
N ASP A 269 19.96 -12.41 14.92
CA ASP A 269 20.78 -13.63 14.80
C ASP A 269 21.73 -13.80 16.00
N ASP A 270 22.38 -12.72 16.44
CA ASP A 270 23.24 -12.71 17.64
C ASP A 270 22.42 -13.05 18.90
N ALA A 271 21.22 -12.46 19.05
CA ALA A 271 20.32 -12.76 20.15
C ALA A 271 19.86 -14.23 20.15
N ARG A 272 19.61 -14.81 18.96
CA ARG A 272 19.22 -16.22 18.82
C ARG A 272 20.37 -17.16 19.16
N ALA A 273 21.58 -16.89 18.69
CA ALA A 273 22.76 -17.70 18.99
C ALA A 273 23.04 -17.74 20.51
N LEU A 274 22.88 -16.60 21.19
CA LEU A 274 23.09 -16.50 22.63
C LEU A 274 22.00 -17.21 23.45
N ALA A 275 20.74 -17.13 23.00
CA ALA A 275 19.64 -17.90 23.59
C ALA A 275 19.85 -19.43 23.43
N GLN A 276 20.36 -19.87 22.27
CA GLN A 276 20.71 -21.28 22.03
C GLN A 276 21.87 -21.74 22.92
N ALA A 277 22.91 -20.92 23.08
CA ALA A 277 24.04 -21.21 23.97
C ALA A 277 23.59 -21.35 25.43
N LEU A 278 22.70 -20.47 25.90
CA LEU A 278 22.12 -20.54 27.25
C LEU A 278 21.30 -21.83 27.44
N ALA A 279 20.45 -22.19 26.48
CA ALA A 279 19.66 -23.41 26.54
C ALA A 279 20.54 -24.68 26.55
N ALA A 280 21.59 -24.71 25.72
CA ALA A 280 22.54 -25.82 25.69
C ALA A 280 23.32 -25.94 27.01
N PHE A 281 23.71 -24.81 27.61
CA PHE A 281 24.38 -24.78 28.90
C PHE A 281 23.45 -25.23 30.05
N GLU A 282 22.19 -24.81 30.07
CA GLU A 282 21.19 -25.28 31.03
C GLU A 282 20.98 -26.80 30.94
N HIS A 283 20.96 -27.35 29.72
CA HIS A 283 20.84 -28.79 29.52
C HIS A 283 22.06 -29.54 30.08
N LEU A 284 23.27 -29.02 29.84
CA LEU A 284 24.52 -29.59 30.38
C LEU A 284 24.56 -29.60 31.92
N LEU A 285 23.95 -28.59 32.55
CA LEU A 285 23.89 -28.49 34.02
C LEU A 285 22.89 -29.46 34.65
N GLY A 286 21.81 -29.79 33.93
CA GLY A 286 20.83 -30.79 34.37
C GLY A 286 21.43 -32.18 34.59
N ASP A 287 22.51 -32.51 33.87
CA ASP A 287 23.17 -33.83 33.90
C ASP A 287 24.38 -33.89 34.86
N THR A 288 24.69 -32.82 35.60
CA THR A 288 25.85 -32.78 36.50
C THR A 288 25.51 -33.11 37.97
N PRO A 289 26.32 -33.93 38.68
CA PRO A 289 26.09 -34.27 40.09
C PRO A 289 26.09 -33.03 40.99
N ALA A 290 25.23 -33.03 42.02
CA ALA A 290 24.94 -31.89 42.90
C ALA A 290 26.17 -31.23 43.58
N ARG A 291 27.32 -31.93 43.66
CA ARG A 291 28.55 -31.44 44.32
C ARG A 291 29.33 -30.41 43.50
N THR A 292 29.09 -30.29 42.19
CA THR A 292 29.75 -29.35 41.26
C THR A 292 28.94 -28.10 40.92
N GLN A 293 27.68 -28.00 41.36
CA GLN A 293 26.75 -26.93 40.95
C GLN A 293 27.14 -25.51 41.43
N ARG A 294 27.93 -25.38 42.51
CA ARG A 294 28.30 -24.07 43.06
C ARG A 294 29.22 -23.24 42.15
N ALA A 295 30.09 -23.86 41.36
CA ALA A 295 30.94 -23.14 40.41
C ALA A 295 30.17 -22.74 39.14
N SER A 296 29.19 -23.55 38.73
CA SER A 296 28.36 -23.31 37.55
C SER A 296 27.32 -22.20 37.72
N PHE A 297 26.81 -21.99 38.95
CA PHE A 297 25.88 -20.89 39.25
C PHE A 297 26.52 -19.51 39.05
N GLY A 298 27.81 -19.35 39.36
CA GLY A 298 28.53 -18.09 39.17
C GLY A 298 28.66 -17.71 37.69
N VAL A 299 28.98 -18.68 36.83
CA VAL A 299 29.06 -18.51 35.38
C VAL A 299 27.69 -18.19 34.78
N MET A 300 26.63 -18.85 35.26
CA MET A 300 25.26 -18.61 34.80
C MET A 300 24.75 -17.20 35.18
N CYS A 301 25.07 -16.72 36.38
CA CYS A 301 24.79 -15.34 36.78
C CYS A 301 25.59 -14.34 35.94
N LEU A 302 26.86 -14.60 35.66
CA LEU A 302 27.69 -13.71 34.83
C LEU A 302 27.17 -13.64 33.38
N LEU A 303 26.81 -14.77 32.77
CA LEU A 303 26.22 -14.82 31.43
C LEU A 303 24.86 -14.11 31.37
N ARG A 304 24.02 -14.27 32.39
CA ARG A 304 22.75 -13.53 32.51
C ARG A 304 22.97 -12.02 32.65
N ILE A 305 23.95 -11.59 33.45
CA ILE A 305 24.28 -10.17 33.64
C ILE A 305 24.87 -9.57 32.37
N LEU A 306 25.83 -10.24 31.73
CA LEU A 306 26.41 -9.81 30.44
C LEU A 306 25.34 -9.71 29.36
N PHE A 307 24.37 -10.62 29.32
CA PHE A 307 23.26 -10.57 28.38
C PHE A 307 22.22 -9.49 28.70
N HIS A 308 21.97 -9.21 29.98
CA HIS A 308 21.12 -8.10 30.40
C HIS A 308 21.74 -6.74 30.07
N ILE A 309 23.07 -6.61 30.23
CA ILE A 309 23.84 -5.42 29.83
C ILE A 309 23.81 -5.25 28.31
N HIS A 310 24.03 -6.34 27.54
CA HIS A 310 24.00 -6.27 26.08
C HIS A 310 22.60 -5.94 25.53
N LEU A 311 21.52 -6.42 26.15
CA LEU A 311 20.14 -6.08 25.75
C LEU A 311 19.69 -4.68 26.16
N TYR A 312 20.22 -4.12 27.25
CA TYR A 312 19.94 -2.72 27.64
C TYR A 312 20.57 -1.72 26.68
N ASP A 313 21.72 -2.06 26.09
CA ASP A 313 22.35 -1.25 25.02
C ASP A 313 21.68 -1.45 23.63
N ILE A 314 20.89 -2.50 23.44
CA ILE A 314 20.25 -2.82 22.15
C ILE A 314 18.76 -2.43 22.20
N HIS A 315 18.51 -1.14 21.98
CA HIS A 315 17.17 -0.64 21.66
C HIS A 315 16.59 -1.21 20.34
N GLY A 316 17.41 -1.89 19.52
CA GLY A 316 17.06 -2.40 18.20
C GLY A 316 16.95 -3.93 18.08
N ALA A 317 16.30 -4.63 19.02
CA ALA A 317 15.94 -6.05 18.85
C ALA A 317 14.43 -6.17 18.57
N SER A 318 14.01 -7.09 17.69
CA SER A 318 12.61 -7.12 17.24
C SER A 318 11.63 -7.54 18.36
N PRO A 319 10.36 -7.08 18.34
CA PRO A 319 9.37 -7.42 19.35
C PRO A 319 9.14 -8.94 19.53
N LYS A 320 9.33 -9.72 18.47
CA LYS A 320 9.23 -11.19 18.49
C LYS A 320 10.35 -11.81 19.35
N VAL A 321 11.59 -11.35 19.20
CA VAL A 321 12.75 -11.84 19.99
C VAL A 321 12.58 -11.48 21.47
N ARG A 322 12.12 -10.26 21.77
CA ARG A 322 11.81 -9.82 23.14
C ARG A 322 10.73 -10.69 23.80
N LYS A 323 9.67 -11.03 23.06
CA LYS A 323 8.57 -11.89 23.55
C LYS A 323 9.04 -13.34 23.79
N MET A 324 9.86 -13.90 22.90
CA MET A 324 10.43 -15.23 23.05
C MET A 324 11.26 -15.35 24.33
N TRP A 325 12.03 -14.31 24.68
CA TRP A 325 12.80 -14.27 25.92
C TRP A 325 11.93 -14.08 27.16
N MET A 326 10.92 -13.20 27.13
CA MET A 326 9.99 -13.06 28.24
C MET A 326 9.32 -14.38 28.59
N LEU A 327 9.01 -15.22 27.60
CA LEU A 327 8.48 -16.57 27.83
C LEU A 327 9.54 -17.52 28.40
N ALA A 328 10.79 -17.47 27.92
CA ALA A 328 11.88 -18.29 28.46
C ALA A 328 12.23 -17.94 29.92
N VAL A 329 12.11 -16.67 30.33
CA VAL A 329 12.35 -16.21 31.70
C VAL A 329 11.14 -16.40 32.61
N ALA A 330 9.93 -16.11 32.12
CA ALA A 330 8.70 -16.26 32.91
C ALA A 330 8.34 -17.74 33.17
N GLY A 331 8.88 -18.68 32.38
CA GLY A 331 8.72 -20.12 32.61
C GLY A 331 9.50 -20.68 33.80
N ARG A 332 10.28 -19.86 34.53
CA ARG A 332 11.03 -20.30 35.73
C ARG A 332 11.11 -19.19 36.79
N TRP A 333 9.95 -18.89 37.38
CA TRP A 333 9.85 -18.44 38.76
C TRP A 333 8.99 -19.41 39.55
#